data_AF-A0A158P8W1-F1
#
_entry.id   AF-A0A158P8W1-F1
#
_cell.length_a   1.000
_cell.length_b   1.000
_cell.length_c   1.000
_cell.angle_alpha   90.00
_cell.angle_beta   90.00
_cell.angle_gamma   90.00
#
_symmetry.space_group_name_H-M   'P 1'
#
loop_
_entity.id
_entity.type
_entity.pdbx_description
1 polymer ?
#
loop_
_entity_poly.entity_id
_entity_poly.type
_entity_poly.pdbx_seq_one_letter_code
_entity_poly.pdbx_strand_id
1 'polypeptide(L)'
;LKLLRADVPSEQLPGGCSATDLLPAVNVKEKIEVNGESRLVQKRKTIYPEWEKCWDTAVTEGRILQIVLMHNQTPVVEATMRLEDIISKCKNDSITHIWINTKPAGRILAQTRHLKQAGWFPRILPITL
;
A
#
# COMPACT_ATOMS: atom_id res chain seq x y z
N LEU A 1 -6.09 4.05 -4.52
CA LEU A 1 -4.95 3.15 -4.81
C LEU A 1 -5.48 1.85 -5.37
N LYS A 2 -4.76 1.20 -6.29
CA LYS A 2 -5.10 -0.13 -6.83
C LYS A 2 -3.80 -0.87 -7.13
N LEU A 3 -3.62 -2.07 -6.59
CA LEU A 3 -2.47 -2.91 -6.89
C LEU A 3 -2.78 -3.71 -8.16
N LEU A 4 -1.90 -3.69 -9.16
CA LEU A 4 -2.15 -4.32 -10.46
C LEU A 4 -1.49 -5.69 -10.56
N ARG A 5 -0.18 -5.76 -10.27
CA ARG A 5 0.59 -7.00 -10.32
C ARG A 5 1.88 -6.88 -9.54
N ALA A 6 2.49 -8.02 -9.24
CA ALA A 6 3.85 -8.10 -8.73
C ALA A 6 4.80 -8.71 -9.76
N ASP A 7 6.05 -8.29 -9.70
CA ASP A 7 7.18 -8.84 -10.43
C ASP A 7 8.22 -9.23 -9.36
N VAL A 8 8.14 -10.50 -8.94
CA VAL A 8 8.94 -11.08 -7.85
C VAL A 8 9.84 -12.14 -8.44
N PRO A 9 11.17 -12.06 -8.23
CA PRO A 9 12.10 -13.07 -8.71
C PRO A 9 11.76 -14.45 -8.16
N SER A 10 11.94 -15.50 -8.97
CA SER A 10 11.60 -16.87 -8.59
C SER A 10 12.35 -17.37 -7.37
N GLU A 11 13.55 -16.84 -7.09
CA GLU A 11 14.34 -17.19 -5.91
C GLU A 11 13.71 -16.71 -4.60
N GLN A 12 12.80 -15.74 -4.68
CA GLN A 12 12.04 -15.24 -3.53
C GLN A 12 10.71 -15.95 -3.37
N LEU A 13 10.23 -16.65 -4.41
CA LEU A 13 8.94 -17.31 -4.38
C LEU A 13 9.04 -18.67 -3.67
N PRO A 14 8.03 -19.07 -2.88
CA PRO A 14 7.92 -20.43 -2.39
C PRO A 14 7.87 -21.45 -3.55
N GLY A 15 8.28 -22.70 -3.28
CA GLY A 15 8.27 -23.75 -4.31
C GLY A 15 6.89 -23.96 -4.93
N GLY A 16 6.82 -23.96 -6.26
CA GLY A 16 5.57 -24.12 -7.02
C GLY A 16 4.64 -22.90 -6.99
N CYS A 17 5.03 -21.81 -6.33
CA CYS A 17 4.30 -20.55 -6.29
C CYS A 17 4.74 -19.63 -7.44
N SER A 18 3.77 -18.96 -8.05
CA SER A 18 4.00 -17.85 -8.97
C SER A 18 3.68 -16.51 -8.28
N ALA A 19 4.10 -15.39 -8.88
CA ALA A 19 3.81 -14.07 -8.32
C ALA A 19 2.29 -13.77 -8.25
N THR A 20 1.47 -14.41 -9.09
CA THR A 20 0.01 -14.25 -9.10
C THR A 20 -0.69 -14.98 -7.95
N ASP A 21 -0.02 -15.95 -7.32
CA ASP A 21 -0.55 -16.65 -6.14
C ASP A 21 -0.37 -15.86 -4.85
N LEU A 22 0.37 -14.73 -4.91
CA LEU A 22 0.61 -13.87 -3.76
C LEU A 22 -0.59 -12.96 -3.49
N LEU A 23 -0.95 -12.84 -2.21
CA LEU A 23 -2.03 -11.97 -1.74
C LEU A 23 -1.44 -10.77 -0.99
N PRO A 24 -1.89 -9.54 -1.28
CA PRO A 24 -1.38 -8.36 -0.61
C PRO A 24 -2.03 -8.15 0.76
N ALA A 25 -1.20 -7.83 1.74
CA ALA A 25 -1.58 -7.31 3.05
C ALA A 25 -1.00 -5.90 3.19
N VAL A 26 -1.86 -4.91 3.45
CA VAL A 26 -1.50 -3.50 3.47
C VAL A 26 -1.67 -2.93 4.87
N ASN A 27 -0.56 -2.42 5.39
CA ASN A 27 -0.51 -1.71 6.66
C ASN A 27 -0.29 -0.22 6.41
N VAL A 28 -1.15 0.62 6.98
CA VAL A 28 -0.94 2.07 7.03
C VAL A 28 -0.41 2.42 8.41
N LYS A 29 0.81 2.96 8.47
CA LYS A 29 1.47 3.34 9.73
C LYS A 29 1.61 4.84 9.83
N GLU A 30 1.41 5.37 11.02
CA GLU A 30 1.55 6.78 11.34
C GLU A 30 2.87 7.03 12.06
N LYS A 31 3.56 8.11 11.70
CA LYS A 31 4.66 8.64 12.48
C LYS A 31 4.11 9.22 13.78
N ILE A 32 4.67 8.82 14.91
CA ILE A 32 4.42 9.40 16.23
C ILE A 32 5.77 9.75 16.86
N GLU A 33 5.78 10.78 17.70
CA GLU A 33 6.94 11.10 18.53
C GLU A 33 6.70 10.56 19.94
N VAL A 34 7.64 9.76 20.45
CA VAL A 34 7.60 9.20 21.81
C VAL A 34 8.93 9.51 22.47
N ASN A 35 8.91 10.33 23.52
CA ASN A 35 10.12 10.75 24.25
C ASN A 35 11.19 11.42 23.35
N GLY A 36 10.76 12.14 22.29
CA GLY A 36 11.66 12.76 21.32
C GLY A 36 12.19 11.81 20.23
N GLU A 37 11.75 10.55 20.22
CA GLU A 37 12.06 9.58 19.16
C GLU A 37 10.87 9.35 18.23
N SER A 38 11.13 9.45 16.92
CA SER A 38 10.16 9.13 15.87
C SER A 38 9.95 7.61 15.76
N ARG A 39 8.70 7.17 15.84
CA ARG A 39 8.28 5.77 15.69
C ARG A 39 7.12 5.64 14.70
N LEU A 40 7.03 4.49 14.01
CA LEU A 40 5.91 4.16 13.13
C LEU A 40 4.96 3.20 13.83
N VAL A 41 3.69 3.60 13.99
CA VAL A 41 2.67 2.79 14.65
C VAL A 41 1.49 2.54 13.71
N GLN A 42 1.08 1.28 13.62
CA GLN A 42 -0.13 0.88 12.93
C GLN A 42 -1.33 1.01 13.87
N LYS A 43 -2.13 2.06 13.70
CA LYS A 43 -3.34 2.27 14.52
C LYS A 43 -4.59 1.57 13.96
N ARG A 44 -4.59 1.21 12.68
CA ARG A 44 -5.73 0.60 11.98
C ARG A 44 -5.43 -0.86 11.63
N LYS A 45 -6.48 -1.68 11.50
CA LYS A 45 -6.37 -3.06 11.04
C LYS A 45 -5.70 -3.12 9.66
N THR A 46 -4.97 -4.19 9.41
CA THR A 46 -4.42 -4.53 8.09
C THR A 46 -5.56 -4.61 7.07
N ILE A 47 -5.34 -4.04 5.90
CA ILE A 47 -6.26 -4.08 4.76
C ILE A 47 -5.78 -5.21 3.85
N TYR A 48 -6.69 -6.06 3.38
CA TYR A 48 -6.39 -7.13 2.43
C TYR A 48 -7.08 -6.81 1.10
N PRO A 49 -6.50 -5.91 0.27
CA PRO A 49 -7.13 -5.56 -0.99
C PRO A 49 -7.04 -6.73 -1.98
N GLU A 50 -8.07 -6.93 -2.78
CA GLU A 50 -7.95 -7.76 -3.97
C GLU A 50 -7.07 -7.07 -5.02
N TRP A 51 -6.39 -7.85 -5.85
CA TRP A 51 -5.74 -7.33 -7.05
C TRP A 51 -6.77 -6.64 -7.95
N GLU A 52 -6.34 -5.57 -8.60
CA GLU A 52 -7.14 -4.75 -9.51
C GLU A 52 -8.40 -4.09 -8.90
N LYS A 53 -8.59 -4.16 -7.58
CA LYS A 53 -9.63 -3.40 -6.87
C LYS A 53 -9.08 -2.11 -6.29
N CYS A 54 -9.89 -1.06 -6.37
CA CYS A 54 -9.56 0.24 -5.81
C CYS A 54 -9.85 0.28 -4.30
N TRP A 55 -8.97 0.94 -3.56
CA TRP A 55 -9.14 1.24 -2.14
C TRP A 55 -8.50 2.59 -1.82
N ASP A 56 -9.01 3.28 -0.80
CA ASP A 56 -8.59 4.63 -0.48
C ASP A 56 -7.91 4.74 0.89
N THR A 57 -6.99 5.68 1.00
CA THR A 57 -6.39 6.09 2.27
C THR A 57 -6.14 7.59 2.28
N ALA A 58 -6.37 8.20 3.43
CA ALA A 58 -6.06 9.60 3.64
C ALA A 58 -4.55 9.81 3.68
N VAL A 59 -4.08 10.84 2.99
CA VAL A 59 -2.68 11.25 3.07
C VAL A 59 -2.50 12.25 4.20
N THR A 60 -1.50 11.98 5.03
CA THR A 60 -1.12 12.80 6.17
C THR A 60 0.39 12.70 6.27
N GLU A 61 1.03 13.80 6.65
CA GLU A 61 2.50 13.87 6.77
C GLU A 61 3.04 12.72 7.64
N GLY A 62 4.16 12.14 7.21
CA GLY A 62 4.82 11.05 7.93
C GLY A 62 4.08 9.70 7.89
N ARG A 63 2.94 9.58 7.19
CA ARG A 63 2.30 8.26 6.98
C ARG A 63 3.03 7.45 5.94
N ILE A 64 3.23 6.18 6.26
CA ILE A 64 3.75 5.19 5.33
C ILE A 64 2.70 4.15 4.97
N LEU A 65 2.86 3.61 3.78
CA LEU A 65 2.27 2.38 3.31
C LEU A 65 3.32 1.27 3.41
N GLN A 66 2.99 0.18 4.09
CA GLN A 66 3.73 -1.09 3.99
C GLN A 66 2.83 -2.10 3.29
N ILE A 67 3.26 -2.61 2.14
CA ILE A 67 2.60 -3.69 1.41
C ILE A 67 3.42 -4.95 1.64
N VAL A 68 2.81 -6.01 2.14
CA VAL A 68 3.43 -7.32 2.29
C VAL A 68 2.73 -8.27 1.33
N LEU A 69 3.47 -8.92 0.45
CA LEU A 69 2.95 -9.99 -0.39
C LEU A 69 3.08 -11.30 0.37
N MET A 70 1.96 -12.00 0.52
CA MET A 70 1.83 -13.18 1.36
C MET A 70 1.52 -14.40 0.49
N HIS A 71 2.06 -15.56 0.86
CA HIS A 71 1.62 -16.85 0.36
C HIS A 71 1.25 -17.73 1.55
N ASN A 72 0.01 -18.23 1.61
CA ASN A 72 -0.49 -19.04 2.73
C ASN A 72 -0.15 -18.45 4.11
N GLN A 73 -0.50 -17.18 4.33
CA GLN A 73 -0.22 -16.43 5.58
C GLN A 73 1.27 -16.24 5.92
N THR A 74 2.18 -16.61 5.02
CA THR A 74 3.62 -16.38 5.17
C THR A 74 4.07 -15.19 4.33
N PRO A 75 4.76 -14.18 4.91
CA PRO A 75 5.35 -13.08 4.16
C PRO A 75 6.40 -13.58 3.17
N VAL A 76 6.33 -13.10 1.93
CA VAL A 76 7.27 -13.44 0.85
C VAL A 76 8.18 -12.26 0.56
N VAL A 77 7.60 -11.11 0.26
CA VAL A 77 8.32 -9.84 0.07
C VAL A 77 7.52 -8.68 0.63
N GLU A 78 8.18 -7.57 0.94
CA GLU A 78 7.49 -6.36 1.38
C GLU A 78 8.00 -5.10 0.68
N ALA A 79 7.14 -4.10 0.55
CA ALA A 79 7.47 -2.78 0.07
C ALA A 79 7.03 -1.74 1.09
N THR A 80 7.87 -0.73 1.33
CA THR A 80 7.52 0.43 2.17
C THR A 80 7.68 1.70 1.37
N MET A 81 6.70 2.60 1.46
CA MET A 81 6.76 3.92 0.84
C MET A 81 6.00 4.96 1.63
N ARG A 82 6.44 6.22 1.59
CA ARG A 82 5.66 7.31 2.18
C ARG A 82 4.50 7.66 1.26
N LEU A 83 3.34 8.00 1.83
CA LEU A 83 2.19 8.41 1.03
C LEU A 83 2.46 9.71 0.27
N GLU A 84 3.28 10.61 0.82
CA GLU A 84 3.73 11.83 0.14
C GLU A 84 4.56 11.54 -1.12
N ASP A 85 5.39 10.49 -1.13
CA ASP A 85 6.15 10.07 -2.30
C ASP A 85 5.23 9.49 -3.40
N ILE A 86 4.06 8.96 -3.04
CA ILE A 86 3.03 8.54 -4.00
C ILE A 86 2.37 9.78 -4.61
N ILE A 87 1.98 10.75 -3.77
CA ILE A 87 1.35 11.98 -4.25
C ILE A 87 2.28 12.76 -5.17
N SER A 88 3.56 12.87 -4.84
CA SER A 88 4.52 13.62 -5.66
C SER A 88 4.66 13.06 -7.09
N LYS A 89 4.32 11.78 -7.29
CA LYS A 89 4.26 11.14 -8.62
C LYS A 89 2.92 11.36 -9.33
N CYS A 90 1.84 11.62 -8.60
CA CYS A 90 0.52 11.85 -9.18
C CYS A 90 0.49 13.15 -9.97
N LYS A 91 -0.02 13.10 -11.21
CA LYS A 91 -0.32 14.30 -12.01
C LYS A 91 -1.77 14.71 -11.83
N ASN A 92 -2.06 16.01 -11.72
CA ASN A 92 -3.38 16.65 -11.57
C ASN A 92 -4.60 15.75 -11.84
N ASP A 93 -5.14 15.16 -10.77
CA ASP A 93 -6.33 14.27 -10.72
C ASP A 93 -6.36 13.13 -11.75
N SER A 94 -5.24 12.83 -12.38
CA SER A 94 -5.07 11.78 -13.39
C SER A 94 -4.62 10.48 -12.74
N ILE A 95 -4.92 9.40 -13.45
CA ILE A 95 -4.43 8.07 -13.09
C ILE A 95 -2.94 8.00 -13.40
N THR A 96 -2.14 7.67 -12.39
CA THR A 96 -0.68 7.50 -12.49
C THR A 96 -0.32 6.05 -12.17
N HIS A 97 0.57 5.46 -12.95
CA HIS A 97 1.13 4.14 -12.66
C HIS A 97 2.51 4.31 -12.02
N ILE A 98 2.76 3.59 -10.93
CA ILE A 98 4.03 3.62 -10.21
C ILE A 98 4.51 2.20 -9.94
N TRP A 99 5.83 2.00 -10.06
CA TRP A 99 6.49 0.82 -9.51
C TRP A 99 6.96 1.11 -8.09
N ILE A 100 6.73 0.14 -7.20
CA ILE A 100 7.15 0.17 -5.80
C ILE A 100 8.09 -1.01 -5.59
N ASN A 101 9.36 -0.73 -5.30
CA ASN A 101 10.36 -1.78 -5.11
C ASN A 101 10.11 -2.54 -3.81
N THR A 102 10.19 -3.86 -3.87
CA THR A 102 10.09 -4.73 -2.71
C THR A 102 11.48 -5.08 -2.17
N LYS A 103 11.52 -5.56 -0.93
CA LYS A 103 12.66 -6.16 -0.27
C LYS A 103 12.37 -7.66 -0.04
N PRO A 104 13.40 -8.53 -0.18
CA PRO A 104 14.76 -8.20 -0.58
C PRO A 104 14.89 -7.86 -2.09
N ALA A 105 13.98 -8.33 -2.94
CA ALA A 105 13.98 -8.05 -4.38
C ALA A 105 12.56 -8.04 -4.96
N GLY A 106 12.40 -7.49 -6.17
CA GLY A 106 11.15 -7.40 -6.91
C GLY A 106 10.49 -6.02 -6.87
N ARG A 107 9.26 -5.94 -7.38
CA ARG A 107 8.48 -4.70 -7.43
C ARG A 107 6.98 -4.97 -7.61
N ILE A 108 6.15 -4.03 -7.17
CA ILE A 108 4.70 -4.04 -7.31
C ILE A 108 4.31 -2.88 -8.23
N LEU A 109 3.50 -3.17 -9.26
CA LEU A 109 2.88 -2.13 -10.08
C LEU A 109 1.59 -1.69 -9.41
N ALA A 110 1.49 -0.41 -9.10
CA ALA A 110 0.30 0.20 -8.53
C ALA A 110 -0.23 1.30 -9.45
N GLN A 111 -1.56 1.41 -9.48
CA GLN A 111 -2.28 2.52 -10.05
C GLN A 111 -2.75 3.46 -8.93
N THR A 112 -2.45 4.75 -9.07
CA THR A 112 -2.71 5.77 -8.06
C THR A 112 -3.45 6.94 -8.68
N ARG A 113 -4.24 7.62 -7.87
CA ARG A 113 -4.89 8.88 -8.21
C ARG A 113 -4.94 9.70 -6.93
N HIS A 114 -4.48 10.93 -6.98
CA HIS A 114 -4.70 11.86 -5.89
C HIS A 114 -6.10 12.45 -6.05
N LEU A 115 -6.92 12.31 -5.02
CA LEU A 115 -8.24 12.92 -4.97
C LEU A 115 -8.11 14.16 -4.08
N LYS A 116 -8.15 15.35 -4.68
CA LYS A 116 -8.30 16.58 -3.90
C LYS A 116 -9.68 16.53 -3.26
N GLN A 117 -9.73 16.47 -1.93
CA GLN A 117 -11.00 16.59 -1.22
C GLN A 117 -11.56 17.98 -1.52
N ALA A 118 -12.59 18.07 -2.38
CA ALA A 118 -13.47 19.21 -2.39
C ALA A 118 -14.11 19.28 -0.99
N GLY A 119 -14.15 20.47 -0.40
CA GLY A 119 -14.43 20.67 1.01
C GLY A 119 -15.63 19.88 1.56
N TRP A 120 -15.48 19.44 2.80
CA TRP A 120 -16.54 19.07 3.74
C TRP A 120 -17.57 18.01 3.29
N PHE A 121 -17.42 16.78 3.80
CA PHE A 121 -18.57 15.98 4.25
C PHE A 121 -18.26 15.33 5.60
N PRO A 122 -19.18 15.36 6.58
CA PRO A 122 -18.98 14.76 7.89
C PRO A 122 -18.90 13.23 7.76
N ARG A 123 -18.12 12.62 8.66
CA ARG A 123 -17.93 11.18 8.79
C ARG A 123 -19.26 10.42 8.98
N ILE A 124 -19.93 10.00 7.91
CA ILE A 124 -20.83 8.83 7.85
C ILE A 124 -20.79 8.40 6.37
N LEU A 125 -20.27 7.22 6.00
CA LEU A 125 -21.06 5.99 5.92
C LEU A 125 -20.18 4.74 6.07
N PRO A 126 -20.69 3.68 6.72
CA PRO A 126 -20.15 2.34 6.59
C PRO A 126 -20.54 1.78 5.22
N ILE A 127 -19.64 1.05 4.55
CA ILE A 127 -20.04 0.20 3.43
C ILE A 127 -19.97 -1.24 3.95
N THR A 128 -21.14 -1.76 4.29
CA THR A 128 -21.45 -3.18 4.28
C THR A 128 -22.63 -3.33 3.33
N LEU A 129 -22.41 -4.06 2.24
CA LEU A 129 -23.31 -5.03 1.61
C LEU A 129 -22.54 -5.69 0.45
#